data_AF-A0A6C0B0N9-F1
#
_entry.id   AF-A0A6C0B0N9-F1
#
_cell.length_a   1.000
_cell.length_b   1.000
_cell.length_c   1.000
_cell.angle_alpha   90.00
_cell.angle_beta   90.00
_cell.angle_gamma   90.00
#
_symmetry.space_group_name_H-M   'P 1'
#
loop_
_entity.id
_entity.type
_entity.pdbx_description
1 polymer ?
#
loop_
_entity_poly.entity_id
_entity_poly.type
_entity_poly.pdbx_seq_one_letter_code
_entity_poly.pdbx_strand_id
1 'polypeptide(L)'
;MNYHAMEYCELKQEAKAKRIKLYYTMHKALLIQLLSMDRLPEKYIVEKKRIGELRTEARARGFLSVYRLNRSALVELLYPHLYGKPWSENYYKHHNDTYKHHTPKHHNA
;
A
#
# COMPACT_ATOMS: atom_id res chain seq x y z
N MET A 1 -22.06 -3.97 -14.56
CA MET A 1 -22.23 -5.12 -13.65
C MET A 1 -23.09 -4.68 -12.47
N ASN A 2 -24.02 -5.52 -12.00
CA ASN A 2 -24.80 -5.23 -10.80
C ASN A 2 -24.10 -5.82 -9.56
N TYR A 3 -23.21 -5.04 -8.94
CA TYR A 3 -22.46 -5.48 -7.75
C TYR A 3 -23.35 -5.66 -6.51
N HIS A 4 -24.55 -5.07 -6.46
CA HIS A 4 -25.45 -5.21 -5.32
C HIS A 4 -26.09 -6.60 -5.22
N ALA A 5 -26.21 -7.31 -6.34
CA ALA A 5 -26.76 -8.67 -6.40
C ALA A 5 -25.72 -9.77 -6.19
N MET A 6 -24.42 -9.42 -6.12
CA MET A 6 -23.34 -10.39 -5.99
C MET A 6 -23.15 -10.85 -4.54
N GLU A 7 -22.67 -12.07 -4.40
CA GLU A 7 -22.23 -12.63 -3.14
C GLU A 7 -20.90 -12.02 -2.67
N TYR A 8 -20.65 -12.05 -1.37
CA TYR A 8 -19.43 -11.45 -0.79
C TYR A 8 -18.15 -12.09 -1.35
N CYS A 9 -18.18 -13.39 -1.64
CA CYS A 9 -17.06 -14.09 -2.28
C CYS A 9 -16.79 -13.61 -3.71
N GLU A 10 -17.84 -13.36 -4.49
CA GLU A 10 -17.74 -12.84 -5.86
C GLU A 10 -17.20 -11.41 -5.87
N LEU A 11 -17.68 -10.57 -4.95
CA LEU A 11 -17.17 -9.21 -4.75
C LEU A 11 -15.67 -9.20 -4.41
N LYS A 12 -15.18 -10.18 -3.64
CA LYS A 12 -13.75 -10.33 -3.37
C LYS A 12 -12.96 -10.74 -4.62
N GLN A 13 -13.51 -11.59 -5.47
CA GLN A 13 -12.86 -11.98 -6.72
C GLN A 13 -12.76 -10.79 -7.68
N GLU A 14 -13.82 -10.00 -7.81
CA GLU A 14 -13.82 -8.78 -8.61
C GLU A 14 -12.83 -7.73 -8.07
N ALA A 15 -12.79 -7.55 -6.75
CA ALA A 15 -11.83 -6.65 -6.12
C ALA A 15 -10.38 -7.08 -6.36
N LYS A 16 -10.11 -8.39 -6.37
CA LYS A 16 -8.81 -8.96 -6.74
C LYS A 16 -8.49 -8.68 -8.21
N ALA A 17 -9.44 -8.87 -9.13
CA ALA A 17 -9.26 -8.58 -10.56
C ALA A 17 -8.92 -7.10 -10.81
N LYS A 18 -9.61 -6.18 -10.11
CA LYS A 18 -9.30 -4.73 -10.12
C LYS A 18 -8.05 -4.36 -9.31
N ARG A 19 -7.34 -5.33 -8.74
CA ARG A 19 -6.12 -5.18 -7.92
C ARG A 19 -6.33 -4.25 -6.72
N ILE A 20 -7.51 -4.21 -6.13
CA ILE A 20 -7.80 -3.43 -4.92
C ILE A 20 -7.04 -4.07 -3.76
N LYS A 21 -6.19 -3.31 -3.05
CA LYS A 21 -5.47 -3.82 -1.89
C LYS A 21 -6.39 -3.96 -0.68
N LEU A 22 -6.06 -4.89 0.22
CA LEU A 22 -6.78 -5.17 1.48
C LEU A 22 -8.26 -5.56 1.30
N TYR A 23 -8.70 -5.90 0.09
CA TYR A 23 -10.09 -6.27 -0.22
C TYR A 23 -10.63 -7.41 0.67
N TYR A 24 -9.77 -8.30 1.14
CA TYR A 24 -10.16 -9.46 1.96
C TYR A 24 -10.60 -9.07 3.38
N THR A 25 -10.18 -7.90 3.88
CA THR A 25 -10.58 -7.35 5.18
C THR A 25 -11.74 -6.34 5.09
N MET A 26 -12.19 -5.98 3.89
CA MET A 26 -13.23 -4.98 3.70
C MET A 26 -14.64 -5.57 3.84
N HIS A 27 -15.56 -4.78 4.39
CA HIS A 27 -16.98 -5.15 4.45
C HIS A 27 -17.63 -5.14 3.06
N LYS A 28 -18.72 -5.94 2.90
CA LYS A 28 -19.46 -6.07 1.63
C LYS A 28 -19.87 -4.72 1.04
N ALA A 29 -20.42 -3.82 1.86
CA ALA A 29 -20.86 -2.50 1.42
C ALA A 29 -19.71 -1.65 0.83
N LEU A 30 -18.53 -1.66 1.48
CA LEU A 30 -17.36 -0.93 1.00
C LEU A 30 -16.84 -1.51 -0.33
N LEU A 31 -16.85 -2.85 -0.47
CA LEU A 31 -16.48 -3.50 -1.73
C LEU A 31 -17.43 -3.10 -2.87
N ILE A 32 -18.74 -3.13 -2.63
CA ILE A 32 -19.73 -2.71 -3.62
C ILE A 32 -19.47 -1.25 -4.03
N GLN A 33 -19.32 -0.35 -3.06
CA GLN A 33 -19.03 1.05 -3.33
C GLN A 33 -17.77 1.20 -4.20
N LEU A 34 -16.65 0.58 -3.82
CA LEU A 34 -15.39 0.68 -4.56
C LEU A 34 -15.46 0.07 -5.96
N LEU A 35 -16.18 -1.04 -6.13
CA LEU A 35 -16.31 -1.72 -7.42
C LEU A 35 -17.21 -0.95 -8.38
N SER A 36 -18.23 -0.28 -7.85
CA SER A 36 -19.17 0.59 -8.58
C SER A 36 -18.56 1.93 -9.00
N MET A 37 -17.40 2.33 -8.49
CA MET A 37 -16.73 3.56 -8.91
C MET A 37 -16.00 3.38 -10.25
N ASP A 38 -16.15 4.36 -11.15
CA ASP A 38 -15.43 4.39 -12.44
C ASP A 38 -13.91 4.52 -12.26
N ARG A 39 -13.49 5.26 -11.23
CA ARG A 39 -12.09 5.43 -10.85
C ARG A 39 -11.91 5.16 -9.37
N LEU A 40 -10.90 4.35 -9.04
CA LEU A 40 -10.55 4.08 -7.66
C LEU A 40 -10.10 5.36 -6.95
N PRO A 41 -10.43 5.54 -5.65
CA PRO A 41 -9.92 6.65 -4.86
C PRO A 41 -8.39 6.71 -4.91
N GLU A 42 -7.84 7.92 -4.87
CA GLU A 42 -6.40 8.20 -5.00
C GLU A 42 -5.55 7.35 -4.04
N LYS A 43 -6.02 7.14 -2.81
CA LYS A 43 -5.37 6.27 -1.82
C LYS A 43 -5.05 4.88 -2.36
N TYR A 44 -5.98 4.23 -3.06
CA TYR A 44 -5.75 2.90 -3.65
C TYR A 44 -4.80 2.93 -4.84
N ILE A 45 -4.71 4.05 -5.54
CA ILE A 45 -3.76 4.26 -6.63
C ILE A 45 -2.34 4.39 -6.04
N VAL A 46 -2.16 5.20 -5.00
CA VAL A 46 -0.88 5.36 -4.29
C VAL A 46 -0.44 4.06 -3.64
N GLU A 47 -1.38 3.27 -3.11
CA GLU A 47 -1.11 1.95 -2.56
C GLU A 47 -0.54 0.96 -3.57
N LYS A 48 -0.88 1.09 -4.86
CA LYS A 48 -0.34 0.25 -5.94
C LYS A 48 1.09 0.62 -6.34
N LYS A 49 1.52 1.87 -6.09
CA LYS A 49 2.86 2.33 -6.46
C LYS A 49 3.95 1.55 -5.73
N ARG A 50 4.93 1.06 -6.49
CA ARG A 50 6.16 0.45 -5.97
C ARG A 50 7.04 1.53 -5.35
N ILE A 51 7.90 1.14 -4.42
CA ILE A 51 8.85 2.07 -3.79
C ILE A 51 9.74 2.80 -4.82
N GLY A 52 10.09 2.13 -5.93
CA GLY A 52 10.85 2.75 -7.02
C GLY A 52 10.06 3.87 -7.73
N GLU A 53 8.76 3.68 -7.95
CA GLU A 53 7.90 4.69 -8.55
C GLU A 53 7.74 5.90 -7.62
N LEU A 54 7.54 5.66 -6.33
CA LEU A 54 7.48 6.71 -5.31
C LEU A 54 8.80 7.49 -5.22
N ARG A 55 9.96 6.82 -5.31
CA ARG A 55 11.27 7.50 -5.34
C ARG A 55 11.47 8.33 -6.61
N THR A 56 11.05 7.82 -7.76
CA THR A 56 11.14 8.56 -9.03
C THR A 56 10.24 9.79 -9.00
N GLU A 57 9.03 9.66 -8.49
CA GLU A 57 8.11 10.79 -8.30
C GLU A 57 8.67 11.83 -7.33
N ALA A 58 9.23 11.39 -6.19
CA ALA A 58 9.85 12.29 -5.24
C ALA A 58 11.05 13.05 -5.84
N ARG A 59 11.88 12.39 -6.66
CA ARG A 59 12.95 13.07 -7.39
C ARG A 59 12.43 14.07 -8.42
N ALA A 60 11.37 13.72 -9.14
CA ALA A 60 10.72 14.62 -10.08
C ALA A 60 10.16 15.88 -9.39
N ARG A 61 9.79 15.78 -8.11
CA ARG A 61 9.37 16.91 -7.25
C ARG A 61 10.53 17.64 -6.55
N GLY A 62 11.78 17.26 -6.82
CA GLY A 62 12.97 17.94 -6.28
C GLY A 62 13.52 17.38 -4.96
N PHE A 63 12.99 16.26 -4.45
CA PHE A 63 13.53 15.63 -3.23
C PHE A 63 14.79 14.82 -3.55
N LEU A 64 15.92 15.15 -2.90
CA LEU A 64 17.23 14.54 -3.17
C LEU A 64 17.50 13.28 -2.34
N SER A 65 17.00 13.21 -1.10
CA SER A 65 17.31 12.15 -0.11
C SER A 65 16.33 10.96 -0.13
N VAL A 66 15.70 10.68 -1.27
CA VAL A 66 14.60 9.69 -1.41
C VAL A 66 15.00 8.25 -1.09
N TYR A 67 16.29 7.90 -1.21
CA TYR A 67 16.77 6.54 -0.96
C TYR A 67 16.82 6.19 0.54
N ARG A 68 16.91 7.22 1.41
CA ARG A 68 16.89 7.06 2.87
C ARG A 68 15.48 6.89 3.42
N LEU A 69 14.46 7.22 2.62
CA LEU A 69 13.06 7.14 3.01
C LEU A 69 12.49 5.75 2.75
N ASN A 70 11.78 5.23 3.75
CA ASN A 70 10.95 4.05 3.60
C ASN A 70 9.63 4.40 2.87
N ARG A 71 8.83 3.37 2.53
CA ARG A 71 7.58 3.59 1.79
C ARG A 71 6.62 4.54 2.51
N SER A 72 6.47 4.39 3.83
CA SER A 72 5.56 5.21 4.64
C SER A 72 5.97 6.69 4.59
N ALA A 73 7.24 6.98 4.83
CA ALA A 73 7.78 8.34 4.74
C ALA A 73 7.65 8.93 3.33
N LEU A 74 7.82 8.12 2.28
CA LEU A 74 7.63 8.58 0.90
C LEU A 74 6.17 8.92 0.59
N VAL A 75 5.19 8.13 1.04
CA VAL A 75 3.77 8.44 0.80
C VAL A 75 3.28 9.61 1.64
N GLU A 76 3.80 9.79 2.87
CA GLU A 76 3.53 10.97 3.69
C GLU A 76 4.09 12.25 3.05
N LEU A 77 5.32 12.18 2.51
CA LEU A 77 5.95 13.29 1.81
C LEU A 77 5.23 13.67 0.50
N LEU A 78 4.81 12.67 -0.27
CA LEU A 78 4.20 12.88 -1.59
C LEU A 78 2.69 13.14 -1.55
N TYR A 79 1.99 12.59 -0.56
CA TYR A 79 0.53 12.62 -0.42
C TYR A 79 0.10 12.94 1.02
N PRO A 80 0.46 14.12 1.54
CA PRO A 80 0.19 14.49 2.93
C PRO A 80 -1.31 14.56 3.26
N HIS A 81 -2.19 14.83 2.29
CA HIS A 81 -3.65 14.82 2.50
C HIS A 81 -4.24 13.41 2.67
N LEU A 82 -3.53 12.37 2.22
CA LEU A 82 -3.99 10.97 2.31
C LEU A 82 -3.41 10.23 3.51
N TYR A 83 -2.21 10.62 3.95
CA TYR A 83 -1.43 9.92 4.97
C TYR A 83 -0.93 10.82 6.10
N GLY A 84 -1.19 12.13 6.04
CA GLY A 84 -0.74 13.07 7.05
C GLY A 84 -1.27 12.69 8.44
N LYS A 85 -0.35 12.36 9.34
CA LYS A 85 -0.61 12.50 10.77
C LYS A 85 -0.47 14.00 11.12
N PRO A 86 -1.27 14.54 12.05
CA PRO A 86 -0.91 15.81 12.68
C PRO A 86 0.50 15.62 13.26
N TRP A 87 1.42 16.50 12.87
CA TRP A 87 2.84 16.45 13.19
C TRP A 87 3.09 15.99 14.65
N SER A 88 3.43 14.72 14.85
CA SER A 88 4.03 14.24 16.10
C SER A 88 5.49 13.92 15.80
N GLU A 89 6.31 14.92 16.02
CA GLU A 89 7.73 14.85 16.33
C GLU A 89 8.07 13.51 17.02
N ASN A 90 8.99 12.73 16.43
CA ASN A 90 9.52 11.40 16.86
C ASN A 90 9.17 10.16 16.01
N TYR A 91 9.42 10.17 14.70
CA TYR A 91 9.41 8.91 13.90
C TYR A 91 10.68 8.70 13.06
N TYR A 92 11.84 8.77 13.72
CA TYR A 92 13.05 8.06 13.27
C TYR A 92 13.42 6.98 14.29
N LYS A 93 12.54 5.99 14.50
CA LYS A 93 12.97 4.72 15.10
C LYS A 93 13.33 3.74 13.99
N HIS A 94 14.63 3.49 13.86
CA HIS A 94 15.22 2.42 13.08
C HIS A 94 14.47 1.09 13.33
N HIS A 95 13.79 0.58 12.30
CA HIS A 95 13.39 -0.82 12.23
C HIS A 95 14.12 -1.45 11.03
N ASN A 96 15.42 -1.70 11.21
CA ASN A 96 16.17 -2.65 10.40
C ASN A 96 16.26 -3.95 11.19
N ASP A 97 15.19 -4.72 11.21
CA ASP A 97 15.22 -6.09 11.71
C ASP A 97 14.32 -6.94 10.83
N THR A 98 14.80 -7.25 9.63
CA THR A 98 14.14 -8.24 8.75
C THR A 98 15.11 -8.71 7.66
N TYR A 99 16.28 -9.22 8.06
CA TYR A 99 17.05 -10.17 7.24
C TYR A 99 17.91 -11.03 8.17
N LYS A 100 17.26 -11.87 9.00
CA LYS A 100 17.92 -13.07 9.55
C LYS A 100 17.46 -14.26 8.70
N HIS A 101 18.10 -14.47 7.55
CA HIS A 101 18.02 -15.76 6.89
C HIS A 101 18.72 -16.77 7.78
N HIS A 102 17.95 -17.63 8.45
CA HIS A 102 18.48 -18.85 9.03
C HIS A 102 19.06 -19.69 7.88
N THR A 103 20.39 -19.69 7.75
CA THR A 103 21.09 -20.71 6.97
C THR A 103 20.85 -22.05 7.66
N PRO A 104 20.29 -23.07 6.98
CA PRO A 104 20.13 -24.39 7.58
C PRO A 104 21.51 -25.00 7.84
N LYS A 105 21.74 -25.49 9.06
CA LYS A 105 22.94 -26.25 9.43
C LYS A 105 22.86 -27.62 8.75
N HIS A 106 23.77 -27.91 7.83
CA HIS A 106 24.03 -29.28 7.38
C HIS A 106 24.61 -30.08 8.56
N HIS A 107 23.87 -31.07 9.06
CA HIS A 107 24.43 -32.17 9.84
C HIS A 107 25.02 -33.17 8.84
N ASN A 108 26.33 -33.37 8.87
CA ASN A 108 26.95 -34.55 8.28
C ASN A 108 27.04 -35.64 9.35
N ALA A 109 26.68 -36.85 8.93
CA ALA A 109 26.65 -38.09 9.68
C ALA A 109 28.04 -38.57 10.10
#